data_AF-A0A9J8C8E4-F1
#
_entry.id   AF-A0A9J8C8E4-F1
#
_cell.length_a   1.000
_cell.length_b   1.000
_cell.length_c   1.000
_cell.angle_alpha   90.00
_cell.angle_beta   90.00
_cell.angle_gamma   90.00
#
_symmetry.space_group_name_H-M   'P 1'
#
loop_
_entity.id
_entity.type
_entity.pdbx_description
1 polymer ?
#
loop_
_entity_poly.entity_id
_entity_poly.type
_entity_poly.pdbx_seq_one_letter_code
_entity_poly.pdbx_strand_id
1 'polypeptide(L)'
;MAPKKKEEPKPAPAPKPPEPEPPKEPEFNPAEVKLEFTAEQIEDFKDAFQLFDRTPTNEMKITYAQCGDLIRALGQNPTNAEVMHVLGKPKAEEMQVKMLDFEQFLPIHQHICKAKDRGTFEDFVEGLRVFDKEGNGTVMGAELRHVLATLGEKMKEDEVEQLMAGQEDANGCINYEDDNVSSKTKSLTFFCKTHHGWLNG
;
A
#
# COMPACT_ATOMS: atom_id res chain seq x y z
N MET A 1 61.96 -15.55 -23.54
CA MET A 1 60.75 -15.32 -24.37
C MET A 1 59.72 -16.36 -23.97
N ALA A 2 58.61 -15.92 -23.38
CA ALA A 2 57.39 -16.71 -23.25
C ALA A 2 56.22 -15.74 -23.54
N PRO A 3 55.35 -16.01 -24.53
CA PRO A 3 54.34 -15.04 -24.97
C PRO A 3 53.18 -14.98 -23.96
N LYS A 4 52.79 -13.75 -23.59
CA LYS A 4 51.56 -13.47 -22.86
C LYS A 4 50.36 -13.95 -23.69
N LYS A 5 49.55 -14.83 -23.11
CA LYS A 5 48.28 -15.29 -23.68
C LYS A 5 47.33 -14.10 -23.76
N LYS A 6 46.91 -13.74 -24.97
CA LYS A 6 45.94 -12.68 -25.25
C LYS A 6 44.56 -13.25 -24.94
N GLU A 7 43.88 -12.70 -23.94
CA GLU A 7 42.51 -13.06 -23.59
C GLU A 7 41.56 -12.30 -24.54
N GLU A 8 40.72 -13.03 -25.28
CA GLU A 8 39.71 -12.45 -26.16
C GLU A 8 38.57 -11.84 -25.34
N PRO A 9 37.99 -10.68 -25.74
CA PRO A 9 36.86 -10.11 -25.02
C PRO A 9 35.61 -10.98 -25.25
N LYS A 10 34.94 -11.37 -24.15
CA LYS A 10 33.60 -11.97 -24.22
C LYS A 10 32.64 -11.02 -24.97
N PRO A 11 31.76 -11.55 -25.85
CA PRO A 11 30.76 -10.73 -26.52
C PRO A 11 29.81 -10.12 -25.48
N ALA A 12 29.55 -8.81 -25.63
CA ALA A 12 28.58 -8.10 -24.80
C ALA A 12 27.18 -8.71 -24.99
N PRO A 13 26.37 -8.82 -23.92
CA PRO A 13 25.00 -9.31 -24.03
C PRO A 13 24.18 -8.37 -24.91
N ALA A 14 23.39 -8.95 -25.83
CA ALA A 14 22.50 -8.21 -26.70
C ALA A 14 21.51 -7.35 -25.89
N PRO A 15 21.11 -6.16 -26.38
CA PRO A 15 20.10 -5.35 -25.73
C PRO A 15 18.79 -6.14 -25.63
N LYS A 16 18.22 -6.22 -24.42
CA LYS A 16 16.90 -6.81 -24.20
C LYS A 16 15.87 -6.06 -25.07
N PRO A 17 14.90 -6.77 -25.70
CA PRO A 17 13.79 -6.13 -26.38
C PRO A 17 13.08 -5.12 -25.44
N PRO A 18 12.59 -3.98 -25.96
CA PRO A 18 11.80 -3.07 -25.16
C PRO A 18 10.57 -3.81 -24.62
N GLU A 19 10.45 -3.86 -23.30
CA GLU A 19 9.32 -4.42 -22.60
C GLU A 19 8.05 -3.63 -23.00
N PRO A 20 6.94 -4.30 -23.35
CA PRO A 20 5.72 -3.60 -23.73
C PRO A 20 5.28 -2.69 -22.58
N GLU A 21 5.13 -1.39 -22.87
CA GLU A 21 4.71 -0.40 -21.88
C GLU A 21 3.40 -0.87 -21.23
N PRO A 22 3.30 -0.88 -19.89
CA PRO A 22 2.09 -1.28 -19.20
C PRO A 22 0.92 -0.39 -19.67
N PRO A 23 -0.32 -0.93 -19.76
CA PRO A 23 -1.48 -0.16 -20.17
C PRO A 23 -1.58 1.12 -19.34
N LYS A 24 -1.71 2.27 -20.00
CA LYS A 24 -1.95 3.54 -19.31
C LYS A 24 -3.26 3.42 -18.53
N GLU A 25 -3.17 3.34 -17.22
CA GLU A 25 -4.34 3.47 -16.34
C GLU A 25 -5.08 4.76 -16.68
N PRO A 26 -6.41 4.73 -16.83
CA PRO A 26 -7.19 5.94 -17.09
C PRO A 26 -6.94 6.96 -15.97
N GLU A 27 -6.63 8.20 -16.33
CA GLU A 27 -6.36 9.26 -15.36
C GLU A 27 -7.61 9.53 -14.52
N PHE A 28 -7.45 9.62 -13.20
CA PHE A 28 -8.54 9.93 -12.30
C PHE A 28 -9.05 11.36 -12.52
N ASN A 29 -10.34 11.49 -12.84
CA ASN A 29 -11.02 12.79 -12.95
C ASN A 29 -12.00 12.98 -11.79
N PRO A 30 -11.68 13.82 -10.77
CA PRO A 30 -12.56 14.04 -9.63
C PRO A 30 -13.93 14.63 -10.01
N ALA A 31 -14.01 15.37 -11.12
CA ALA A 31 -15.27 15.98 -11.56
C ALA A 31 -16.30 14.97 -12.09
N GLU A 32 -15.87 13.78 -12.49
CA GLU A 32 -16.76 12.71 -12.99
C GLU A 32 -17.26 11.79 -11.88
N VAL A 33 -16.73 11.93 -10.66
CA VAL A 33 -17.12 11.09 -9.53
C VAL A 33 -18.47 11.56 -8.99
N LYS A 34 -19.49 10.70 -9.15
CA LYS A 34 -20.79 10.89 -8.51
C LYS A 34 -20.70 10.60 -7.01
N LEU A 35 -20.87 11.65 -6.20
CA LEU A 35 -21.01 11.58 -4.74
C LEU A 35 -22.34 10.95 -4.35
N GLU A 36 -22.28 9.93 -3.51
CA GLU A 36 -23.43 9.13 -3.04
C GLU A 36 -23.51 9.10 -1.50
N PHE A 37 -22.74 9.95 -0.82
CA PHE A 37 -22.75 10.08 0.63
C PHE A 37 -23.98 10.83 1.14
N THR A 38 -24.51 10.40 2.28
CA THR A 38 -25.56 11.14 2.98
C THR A 38 -24.99 12.39 3.65
N ALA A 39 -25.86 13.36 4.01
CA ALA A 39 -25.43 14.55 4.73
C ALA A 39 -24.75 14.23 6.07
N GLU A 40 -25.24 13.21 6.78
CA GLU A 40 -24.65 12.73 8.03
C GLU A 40 -23.23 12.18 7.82
N GLN A 41 -23.04 11.35 6.78
CA GLN A 41 -21.71 10.85 6.43
C GLN A 41 -20.75 11.97 6.04
N ILE A 42 -21.22 12.99 5.31
CA ILE A 42 -20.40 14.14 4.93
C ILE A 42 -19.94 14.90 6.18
N GLU A 43 -20.82 15.10 7.17
CA GLU A 43 -20.43 15.75 8.43
C GLU A 43 -19.43 14.89 9.22
N ASP A 44 -19.62 13.57 9.32
CA ASP A 44 -18.63 12.68 9.94
C ASP A 44 -17.25 12.77 9.26
N PHE A 45 -17.22 12.82 7.92
CA PHE A 45 -15.97 12.96 7.18
C PHE A 45 -15.32 14.32 7.40
N LYS A 46 -16.12 15.37 7.57
CA LYS A 46 -15.65 16.72 7.82
C LYS A 46 -15.05 16.85 9.22
N ASP A 47 -15.69 16.25 10.22
CA ASP A 47 -15.16 16.17 11.58
C ASP A 47 -13.83 15.41 11.61
N ALA A 48 -13.75 14.28 10.91
CA ALA A 48 -12.49 13.55 10.76
C ALA A 48 -11.43 14.39 10.02
N PHE A 49 -11.79 15.09 8.93
CA PHE A 49 -10.89 15.95 8.18
C PHE A 49 -10.31 17.06 9.06
N GLN A 50 -11.12 17.66 9.93
CA GLN A 50 -10.70 18.70 10.86
C GLN A 50 -9.62 18.21 11.83
N LEU A 51 -9.65 16.94 12.25
CA LEU A 51 -8.60 16.35 13.11
C LEU A 51 -7.23 16.26 12.42
N PHE A 52 -7.21 16.26 11.08
CA PHE A 52 -5.98 16.21 10.29
C PHE A 52 -5.50 17.60 9.84
N ASP A 53 -6.31 18.64 9.95
CA ASP A 53 -5.92 20.00 9.63
C ASP A 53 -4.82 20.48 10.59
N ARG A 54 -3.63 20.73 10.05
CA ARG A 54 -2.46 21.25 10.79
C ARG A 54 -2.17 22.71 10.46
N THR A 55 -3.06 23.38 9.72
CA THR A 55 -2.91 24.79 9.39
C THR A 55 -3.09 25.65 10.65
N PRO A 56 -2.37 26.78 10.79
CA PRO A 56 -2.43 27.59 12.01
C PRO A 56 -3.82 28.15 12.35
N THR A 57 -4.70 28.25 11.35
CA THR A 57 -6.02 28.89 11.45
C THR A 57 -7.19 27.97 11.14
N ASN A 58 -6.97 26.65 11.08
CA ASN A 58 -7.98 25.65 10.71
C ASN A 58 -8.70 26.01 9.41
N GLU A 59 -7.93 26.14 8.33
CA GLU A 59 -8.43 26.52 7.00
C GLU A 59 -9.24 25.42 6.30
N MET A 60 -9.49 24.28 6.96
CA MET A 60 -10.08 23.06 6.39
C MET A 60 -9.24 22.55 5.21
N LYS A 61 -7.93 22.44 5.43
CA LYS A 61 -6.98 21.90 4.46
C LYS A 61 -6.01 20.90 5.10
N ILE A 62 -5.63 19.91 4.32
CA ILE A 62 -4.56 18.95 4.66
C ILE A 62 -3.52 18.93 3.56
N THR A 63 -2.30 18.49 3.86
CA THR A 63 -1.32 18.25 2.79
C THR A 63 -1.68 16.98 2.01
N TYR A 64 -1.20 16.87 0.78
CA TYR A 64 -1.37 15.65 -0.03
C TYR A 64 -0.83 14.39 0.68
N ALA A 65 0.26 14.53 1.45
CA ALA A 65 0.83 13.45 2.27
C ALA A 65 -0.14 12.91 3.33
N GLN A 66 -1.05 13.74 3.86
CA GLN A 66 -2.02 13.33 4.87
C GLN A 66 -3.26 12.64 4.28
N CYS A 67 -3.46 12.71 2.95
CA CYS A 67 -4.66 12.19 2.30
C CYS A 67 -4.85 10.69 2.55
N GLY A 68 -3.78 9.88 2.40
CA GLY A 68 -3.84 8.44 2.65
C GLY A 68 -4.20 8.10 4.10
N ASP A 69 -3.62 8.83 5.07
CA ASP A 69 -3.87 8.59 6.49
C ASP A 69 -5.31 8.95 6.89
N LEU A 70 -5.86 10.04 6.34
CA LEU A 70 -7.26 10.40 6.54
C LEU A 70 -8.20 9.34 5.96
N ILE A 71 -7.94 8.85 4.75
CA ILE A 71 -8.75 7.79 4.13
C ILE A 71 -8.71 6.51 4.98
N ARG A 72 -7.55 6.18 5.57
CA ARG A 72 -7.39 5.08 6.52
C ARG A 72 -8.13 5.31 7.83
N ALA A 73 -8.13 6.53 8.36
CA ALA A 73 -8.89 6.90 9.54
C ALA A 73 -10.41 6.80 9.32
N LEU A 74 -10.88 7.01 8.09
CA LEU A 74 -12.27 6.79 7.66
C LEU A 74 -12.62 5.31 7.37
N GLY A 75 -11.70 4.39 7.68
CA GLY A 75 -11.94 2.95 7.63
C GLY A 75 -11.72 2.30 6.26
N GLN A 76 -11.22 3.04 5.28
CA GLN A 76 -10.82 2.49 3.97
C GLN A 76 -9.34 2.06 3.99
N ASN A 77 -8.94 1.16 3.09
CA ASN A 77 -7.54 0.69 3.01
C ASN A 77 -6.99 0.85 1.58
N PRO A 78 -6.72 2.09 1.12
CA PRO A 78 -6.10 2.32 -0.18
C PRO A 78 -4.60 2.04 -0.16
N THR A 79 -4.09 1.44 -1.23
CA THR A 79 -2.65 1.34 -1.55
C THR A 79 -2.02 2.71 -1.73
N ASN A 80 -0.72 2.85 -1.45
CA ASN A 80 -0.01 4.10 -1.70
C ASN A 80 -0.04 4.42 -3.19
N ALA A 81 0.01 3.42 -4.07
CA ALA A 81 -0.20 3.59 -5.50
C ALA A 81 -1.58 4.17 -5.85
N GLU A 82 -2.66 3.66 -5.25
CA GLU A 82 -4.00 4.22 -5.44
C GLU A 82 -4.08 5.67 -4.95
N VAL A 83 -3.54 5.98 -3.77
CA VAL A 83 -3.49 7.36 -3.24
C VAL A 83 -2.71 8.27 -4.19
N MET A 84 -1.55 7.84 -4.69
CA MET A 84 -0.77 8.60 -5.67
C MET A 84 -1.54 8.78 -6.97
N HIS A 85 -2.28 7.77 -7.42
CA HIS A 85 -3.09 7.83 -8.64
C HIS A 85 -4.22 8.87 -8.51
N VAL A 86 -5.03 8.81 -7.45
CA VAL A 86 -6.16 9.74 -7.24
C VAL A 86 -5.72 11.18 -6.96
N LEU A 87 -4.47 11.38 -6.51
CA LEU A 87 -3.85 12.71 -6.36
C LEU A 87 -3.17 13.21 -7.65
N GLY A 88 -3.24 12.48 -8.75
CA GLY A 88 -2.65 12.90 -10.04
C GLY A 88 -1.14 12.68 -10.15
N LYS A 89 -0.60 11.66 -9.47
CA LYS A 89 0.82 11.27 -9.46
C LYS A 89 1.76 12.44 -9.10
N PRO A 90 1.56 13.09 -7.94
CA PRO A 90 2.37 14.23 -7.52
C PRO A 90 3.83 13.83 -7.29
N LYS A 91 4.73 14.82 -7.34
CA LYS A 91 6.14 14.61 -6.95
C LYS A 91 6.29 14.57 -5.42
N ALA A 92 7.41 14.06 -4.94
CA ALA A 92 7.68 13.95 -3.49
C ALA A 92 7.61 15.30 -2.77
N GLU A 93 8.08 16.38 -3.39
CA GLU A 93 8.02 17.74 -2.82
C GLU A 93 6.58 18.26 -2.77
N GLU A 94 5.77 17.89 -3.76
CA GLU A 94 4.37 18.30 -3.84
C GLU A 94 3.54 17.63 -2.75
N MET A 95 3.88 16.40 -2.34
CA MET A 95 3.20 15.70 -1.26
C MET A 95 3.21 16.49 0.06
N GLN A 96 4.29 17.23 0.33
CA GLN A 96 4.46 17.98 1.58
C GLN A 96 3.93 19.42 1.51
N VAL A 97 3.78 19.97 0.29
CA VAL A 97 3.49 21.39 0.08
C VAL A 97 2.09 21.63 -0.48
N LYS A 98 1.61 20.78 -1.40
CA LYS A 98 0.28 20.94 -1.97
C LYS A 98 -0.77 20.65 -0.91
N MET A 99 -1.72 21.57 -0.82
CA MET A 99 -2.87 21.47 0.07
C MET A 99 -4.07 20.92 -0.70
N LEU A 100 -4.83 20.08 -0.04
CA LEU A 100 -6.10 19.53 -0.46
C LEU A 100 -7.17 20.07 0.48
N ASP A 101 -8.23 20.67 -0.07
CA ASP A 101 -9.39 21.08 0.72
C ASP A 101 -10.44 19.95 0.84
N PHE A 102 -11.43 20.15 1.70
CA PHE A 102 -12.47 19.14 1.95
C PHE A 102 -13.32 18.80 0.70
N GLU A 103 -13.66 19.80 -0.12
CA GLU A 103 -14.46 19.61 -1.33
C GLU A 103 -13.71 18.80 -2.39
N GLN A 104 -12.39 19.00 -2.49
CA GLN A 104 -11.52 18.20 -3.34
C GLN A 104 -11.31 16.78 -2.81
N PHE A 105 -11.36 16.58 -1.50
CA PHE A 105 -11.22 15.28 -0.86
C PHE A 105 -12.42 14.35 -1.09
N LEU A 106 -13.65 14.87 -1.09
CA LEU A 106 -14.86 14.05 -1.19
C LEU A 106 -14.91 13.13 -2.44
N PRO A 107 -14.63 13.63 -3.66
CA PRO A 107 -14.53 12.78 -4.86
C PRO A 107 -13.46 11.69 -4.75
N ILE A 108 -12.31 12.02 -4.15
CA ILE A 108 -11.22 11.06 -3.93
C ILE A 108 -11.69 9.94 -3.00
N HIS A 109 -12.28 10.30 -1.86
CA HIS A 109 -12.79 9.32 -0.90
C HIS A 109 -13.89 8.44 -1.51
N GLN A 110 -14.84 9.05 -2.24
CA GLN A 110 -15.90 8.33 -2.94
C GLN A 110 -15.37 7.31 -3.95
N HIS A 111 -14.31 7.65 -4.68
CA HIS A 111 -13.67 6.74 -5.63
C HIS A 111 -13.05 5.54 -4.91
N ILE A 112 -12.30 5.79 -3.83
CA ILE A 112 -11.67 4.73 -3.03
C ILE A 112 -12.72 3.78 -2.42
N CYS A 113 -13.83 4.31 -1.90
CA CYS A 113 -14.95 3.52 -1.37
C CYS A 113 -15.61 2.61 -2.41
N LYS A 114 -15.59 3.01 -3.69
CA LYS A 114 -16.20 2.25 -4.79
C LYS A 114 -15.27 1.18 -5.38
N ALA A 115 -14.00 1.15 -4.98
CA ALA A 115 -13.05 0.13 -5.42
C ALA A 115 -13.43 -1.24 -4.84
N LYS A 116 -13.72 -2.20 -5.73
CA LYS A 116 -14.29 -3.51 -5.36
C LYS A 116 -13.25 -4.59 -5.06
N ASP A 117 -11.99 -4.32 -5.37
CA ASP A 117 -10.95 -5.33 -5.40
C ASP A 117 -9.95 -5.08 -4.26
N ARG A 118 -10.37 -5.42 -3.04
CA ARG A 118 -9.60 -5.19 -1.80
C ARG A 118 -8.92 -6.46 -1.25
N GLY A 119 -8.97 -7.56 -2.00
CA GLY A 119 -8.54 -8.88 -1.54
C GLY A 119 -9.50 -9.47 -0.50
N THR A 120 -9.59 -10.78 -0.47
CA THR A 120 -10.32 -11.54 0.55
C THR A 120 -9.38 -12.01 1.66
N PHE A 121 -9.95 -12.48 2.77
CA PHE A 121 -9.16 -13.14 3.81
C PHE A 121 -8.43 -14.38 3.27
N GLU A 122 -9.07 -15.15 2.38
CA GLU A 122 -8.47 -16.32 1.75
C GLU A 122 -7.23 -15.94 0.92
N ASP A 123 -7.30 -14.87 0.13
CA ASP A 123 -6.16 -14.38 -0.66
C ASP A 123 -4.96 -14.05 0.23
N PHE A 124 -5.23 -13.51 1.41
CA PHE A 124 -4.21 -13.16 2.39
C PHE A 124 -3.58 -14.41 3.06
N VAL A 125 -4.40 -15.37 3.47
CA VAL A 125 -3.93 -16.64 4.05
C VAL A 125 -3.08 -17.41 3.06
N GLU A 126 -3.52 -17.51 1.80
CA GLU A 126 -2.73 -18.17 0.74
C GLU A 126 -1.41 -17.43 0.47
N GLY A 127 -1.42 -16.10 0.50
CA GLY A 127 -0.20 -15.29 0.36
C GLY A 127 0.83 -15.54 1.46
N LEU A 128 0.38 -15.71 2.71
CA LEU A 128 1.27 -15.99 3.85
C LEU A 128 1.71 -17.44 3.93
N ARG A 129 0.90 -18.39 3.44
CA ARG A 129 1.23 -19.82 3.40
C ARG A 129 2.54 -20.09 2.64
N VAL A 130 2.92 -19.25 1.67
CA VAL A 130 4.20 -19.35 0.95
C VAL A 130 5.42 -19.25 1.90
N PHE A 131 5.26 -18.57 3.04
CA PHE A 131 6.29 -18.41 4.06
C PHE A 131 6.18 -19.43 5.21
N ASP A 132 5.10 -20.19 5.29
CA ASP A 132 4.94 -21.29 6.23
C ASP A 132 5.63 -22.56 5.70
N LYS A 133 6.90 -22.72 6.06
CA LYS A 133 7.72 -23.86 5.67
C LYS A 133 7.25 -25.18 6.27
N GLU A 134 6.53 -25.13 7.39
CA GLU A 134 6.11 -26.31 8.14
C GLU A 134 4.66 -26.71 7.80
N GLY A 135 3.89 -25.83 7.18
CA GLY A 135 2.48 -26.03 6.85
C GLY A 135 1.60 -26.17 8.09
N ASN A 136 1.97 -25.51 9.19
CA ASN A 136 1.33 -25.62 10.49
C ASN A 136 0.40 -24.43 10.81
N GLY A 137 0.22 -23.50 9.87
CA GLY A 137 -0.60 -22.30 10.03
C GLY A 137 0.12 -21.14 10.74
N THR A 138 1.45 -21.20 10.85
CA THR A 138 2.25 -20.17 11.51
C THR A 138 3.44 -19.72 10.65
N VAL A 139 3.83 -18.44 10.80
CA VAL A 139 5.04 -17.88 10.19
C VAL A 139 5.91 -17.29 11.29
N MET A 140 7.23 -17.47 11.18
CA MET A 140 8.17 -16.84 12.10
C MET A 140 8.08 -15.32 11.98
N GLY A 141 7.87 -14.61 13.09
CA GLY A 141 7.65 -13.17 13.06
C GLY A 141 8.85 -12.39 12.49
N ALA A 142 10.07 -12.91 12.62
CA ALA A 142 11.25 -12.35 11.95
C ALA A 142 11.17 -12.43 10.41
N GLU A 143 10.63 -13.54 9.87
CA GLU A 143 10.41 -13.71 8.43
C GLU A 143 9.33 -12.76 7.94
N LEU A 144 8.23 -12.64 8.69
CA LEU A 144 7.16 -11.70 8.35
C LEU A 144 7.62 -10.24 8.39
N ARG A 145 8.44 -9.82 9.37
CA ARG A 145 9.06 -8.47 9.39
C ARG A 145 9.88 -8.22 8.13
N HIS A 146 10.70 -9.19 7.74
CA HIS A 146 11.54 -9.06 6.55
C HIS A 146 10.68 -8.92 5.29
N VAL A 147 9.65 -9.74 5.16
CA VAL A 147 8.69 -9.73 4.05
C VAL A 147 8.05 -8.34 3.92
N LEU A 148 7.46 -7.80 5.00
CA LEU A 148 6.80 -6.48 5.00
C LEU A 148 7.72 -5.30 4.69
N ALA A 149 9.00 -5.40 5.05
CA ALA A 149 9.98 -4.36 4.78
C ALA A 149 10.61 -4.45 3.36
N THR A 150 10.42 -5.57 2.64
CA THR A 150 11.17 -5.83 1.40
C THR A 150 10.34 -6.06 0.15
N LEU A 151 9.16 -6.70 0.23
CA LEU A 151 8.32 -6.98 -0.94
C LEU A 151 7.14 -5.99 -1.01
N GLY A 152 6.50 -5.92 -2.18
CA GLY A 152 5.33 -5.06 -2.41
C GLY A 152 5.58 -3.58 -2.08
N GLU A 153 4.54 -2.95 -1.51
CA GLU A 153 4.66 -1.60 -0.94
C GLU A 153 5.34 -1.66 0.44
N LYS A 154 6.64 -1.43 0.43
CA LYS A 154 7.50 -1.52 1.61
C LYS A 154 7.03 -0.62 2.74
N MET A 155 6.91 -1.20 3.93
CA MET A 155 6.70 -0.47 5.16
C MET A 155 8.03 -0.04 5.78
N LYS A 156 8.03 1.05 6.52
CA LYS A 156 9.20 1.45 7.30
C LYS A 156 9.34 0.55 8.53
N GLU A 157 10.57 0.40 9.03
CA GLU A 157 10.86 -0.47 10.17
C GLU A 157 10.01 -0.12 11.40
N ASP A 158 9.75 1.17 11.64
CA ASP A 158 8.90 1.63 12.75
C ASP A 158 7.42 1.27 12.57
N GLU A 159 6.91 1.30 11.34
CA GLU A 159 5.55 0.88 11.02
C GLU A 159 5.39 -0.63 11.15
N VAL A 160 6.39 -1.40 10.71
CA VAL A 160 6.43 -2.86 10.86
C VAL A 160 6.45 -3.24 12.34
N GLU A 161 7.27 -2.58 13.16
CA GLU A 161 7.35 -2.89 14.59
C GLU A 161 6.04 -2.57 15.32
N GLN A 162 5.40 -1.44 14.99
CA GLN A 162 4.09 -1.11 15.54
C GLN A 162 3.00 -2.13 15.16
N LEU A 163 3.07 -2.64 13.93
CA LEU A 163 2.13 -3.65 13.44
C LEU A 163 2.33 -5.01 14.13
N MET A 164 3.59 -5.41 14.31
CA MET A 164 3.98 -6.71 14.86
C MET A 164 3.91 -6.76 16.40
N ALA A 165 3.80 -5.60 17.05
CA ALA A 165 3.72 -5.50 18.50
C ALA A 165 2.57 -6.33 19.09
N GLY A 166 2.94 -7.35 19.87
CA GLY A 166 2.01 -8.24 20.57
C GLY A 166 1.31 -9.28 19.68
N GLN A 167 1.79 -9.51 18.47
CA GLN A 167 1.27 -10.56 17.58
C GLN A 167 2.00 -11.90 17.75
N GLU A 168 3.26 -11.86 18.16
CA GLU A 168 4.10 -13.04 18.32
C GLU A 168 3.73 -13.84 19.59
N ASP A 169 3.72 -15.16 19.46
CA ASP A 169 3.58 -16.09 20.58
C ASP A 169 4.90 -16.22 21.38
N ALA A 170 4.90 -17.12 22.39
CA ALA A 170 6.09 -17.38 23.21
C ALA A 170 7.29 -17.94 22.42
N ASN A 171 7.07 -18.42 21.20
CA ASN A 171 8.09 -18.97 20.30
C ASN A 171 8.53 -17.96 19.23
N GLY A 172 7.94 -16.76 19.18
CA GLY A 172 8.21 -15.79 18.13
C GLY A 172 7.49 -16.08 16.81
N CYS A 173 6.42 -16.90 16.86
CA CYS A 173 5.61 -17.26 15.70
C CYS A 173 4.29 -16.49 15.70
N ILE A 174 3.74 -16.29 14.50
CA ILE A 174 2.44 -15.64 14.28
C ILE A 174 1.54 -16.64 13.58
N ASN A 175 0.40 -16.95 14.20
CA ASN A 175 -0.64 -17.74 13.56
C ASN A 175 -1.41 -16.85 12.59
N TYR A 176 -1.32 -17.10 11.29
CA TYR A 176 -1.95 -16.28 10.26
C TYR A 176 -3.32 -16.81 9.81
N GLU A 177 -3.73 -17.99 10.27
CA GLU A 177 -5.03 -18.58 9.99
C GLU A 177 -6.11 -18.13 10.99
N ASP A 178 -5.73 -17.56 12.13
CA ASP A 178 -6.66 -17.01 13.11
C ASP A 178 -7.22 -15.66 12.63
N ASP A 179 -8.56 -15.56 12.59
CA ASP A 179 -9.28 -14.33 12.30
C ASP A 179 -8.95 -13.20 13.30
N ASN A 180 -8.34 -13.46 14.47
CA ASN A 180 -7.95 -12.39 15.39
C ASN A 180 -6.78 -11.53 14.88
N VAL A 181 -5.96 -12.05 13.96
CA VAL A 181 -4.96 -11.22 13.29
C VAL A 181 -5.67 -10.13 12.45
N SER A 182 -6.92 -10.38 12.01
CA SER A 182 -7.78 -9.52 11.14
C SER A 182 -7.97 -8.09 11.62
N SER A 183 -8.04 -7.89 12.94
CA SER A 183 -8.36 -6.57 13.49
C SER A 183 -7.22 -5.55 13.29
N LYS A 184 -5.98 -6.00 13.08
CA LYS A 184 -4.85 -5.17 12.64
C LYS A 184 -4.33 -5.51 11.22
N THR A 185 -4.65 -6.68 10.66
CA THR A 185 -4.23 -7.11 9.30
C THR A 185 -5.03 -6.54 8.13
N LYS A 186 -5.98 -5.62 8.35
CA LYS A 186 -6.41 -4.74 7.23
C LYS A 186 -5.22 -4.04 6.56
N SER A 187 -4.13 -3.83 7.32
CA SER A 187 -2.85 -3.33 6.80
C SER A 187 -1.95 -4.40 6.14
N LEU A 188 -2.26 -5.68 6.26
CA LEU A 188 -1.48 -6.81 5.71
C LEU A 188 -2.17 -7.46 4.48
N THR A 189 -3.51 -7.41 4.38
CA THR A 189 -4.25 -7.67 3.12
C THR A 189 -3.72 -6.79 1.97
N PHE A 190 -3.25 -5.60 2.34
CA PHE A 190 -2.51 -4.64 1.52
C PHE A 190 -1.27 -5.21 0.83
N PHE A 191 -0.51 -6.06 1.51
CA PHE A 191 0.80 -6.55 1.05
C PHE A 191 0.67 -7.61 -0.05
N CYS A 192 -0.37 -8.45 0.00
CA CYS A 192 -0.53 -9.55 -0.95
C CYS A 192 -0.90 -9.09 -2.37
N LYS A 193 -1.53 -7.92 -2.53
CA LYS A 193 -2.06 -7.48 -3.84
C LYS A 193 -1.06 -6.76 -4.73
N THR A 194 0.08 -6.28 -4.21
CA THR A 194 1.11 -5.65 -5.07
C THR A 194 1.81 -6.65 -6.01
N HIS A 195 1.51 -7.95 -5.95
CA HIS A 195 2.07 -8.95 -6.85
C HIS A 195 1.06 -10.01 -7.31
N HIS A 196 0.34 -9.73 -8.41
CA HIS A 196 -0.36 -10.74 -9.24
C HIS A 196 0.59 -11.76 -9.94
N GLY A 197 1.83 -11.92 -9.47
CA GLY A 197 2.88 -12.70 -10.14
C GLY A 197 3.45 -13.86 -9.33
N TRP A 198 3.03 -14.09 -8.09
CA TRP A 198 3.62 -15.13 -7.22
C TRP A 198 2.82 -16.43 -7.14
N LEU A 199 1.53 -16.43 -7.53
CA LEU A 199 0.70 -17.65 -7.50
C LEU A 199 0.91 -18.57 -8.74
N ASN A 200 1.76 -18.20 -9.69
CA ASN A 200 2.06 -19.00 -10.89
C ASN A 200 3.58 -19.18 -11.09
N GLY A 201 4.26 -19.75 -10.09
CA GLY A 201 5.67 -20.16 -10.16
C GLY A 201 5.86 -21.56 -9.63
#